data_AF-A0A0S9QUU3-F1
#
_entry.id   AF-A0A0S9QUU3-F1
#
_cell.length_a   1.000
_cell.length_b   1.000
_cell.length_c   1.000
_cell.angle_alpha   90.00
_cell.angle_beta   90.00
_cell.angle_gamma   90.00
#
_symmetry.space_group_name_H-M   'P 1'
#
loop_
_entity.id
_entity.type
_entity.pdbx_description
1 polymer ?
#
loop_
_entity_poly.entity_id
_entity_poly.type
_entity_poly.pdbx_seq_one_letter_code
_entity_poly.pdbx_strand_id
1 'polypeptide(L)' 'MAEIINLRQARKDRARGERAAKAADNRIAFGRPKKAKTLAEAKKAIEVSRHEGHKLVGPDSEE' A
#
# COMPACT_ATOMS: atom_id res chain seq x y z
N MET A 1 -25.98 1.29 34.48
CA MET A 1 -24.66 1.35 35.16
C MET A 1 -23.64 1.64 34.08
N ALA A 2 -22.90 2.75 34.16
CA ALA A 2 -21.93 3.09 33.13
C ALA A 2 -20.59 2.41 33.45
N GLU A 3 -19.97 1.81 32.45
CA GLU A 3 -18.63 1.21 32.60
C GLU A 3 -17.59 2.33 32.68
N ILE A 4 -16.91 2.44 33.82
CA ILE A 4 -15.87 3.45 34.02
C ILE A 4 -14.59 2.94 33.37
N ILE A 5 -14.29 3.42 32.17
CA ILE A 5 -13.08 3.06 31.44
C ILE A 5 -11.97 4.09 31.61
N ASN A 6 -10.72 3.61 31.65
CA ASN A 6 -9.57 4.49 31.66
C ASN A 6 -9.24 4.96 30.22
N LEU A 7 -9.56 6.22 29.93
CA LEU A 7 -9.32 6.82 28.61
C LEU A 7 -7.84 6.85 28.21
N ARG A 8 -6.90 6.92 29.17
CA ARG A 8 -5.46 6.88 28.90
C ARG A 8 -5.05 5.52 28.35
N GLN A 9 -5.56 4.46 28.97
CA GLN A 9 -5.29 3.08 28.55
C GLN A 9 -5.91 2.81 27.17
N ALA A 10 -7.17 3.22 26.96
CA ALA A 10 -7.84 3.09 25.68
C ALA A 10 -7.09 3.80 24.52
N ARG A 11 -6.59 5.02 24.76
CA ARG A 11 -5.77 5.74 23.77
C ARG A 11 -4.45 5.04 23.48
N LYS A 12 -3.79 4.50 24.51
CA LYS A 12 -2.53 3.75 24.37
C LYS A 12 -2.73 2.48 23.54
N ASP A 13 -3.82 1.77 23.77
CA ASP A 13 -4.12 0.53 23.06
C ASP A 13 -4.49 0.81 21.60
N ARG A 14 -5.25 1.89 21.32
CA ARG A 14 -5.46 2.37 19.95
C ARG A 14 -4.14 2.70 19.24
N ALA A 15 -3.27 3.49 19.87
CA ALA A 15 -1.98 3.86 19.29
C ALA A 15 -1.08 2.63 19.05
N ARG A 16 -1.13 1.63 19.92
CA ARG A 16 -0.41 0.35 19.73
C ARG A 16 -0.99 -0.42 18.54
N GLY A 17 -2.32 -0.48 18.41
CA GLY A 17 -3.01 -1.12 17.30
C GLY A 17 -2.67 -0.48 15.94
N GLU A 18 -2.70 0.85 15.86
CA GLU A 18 -2.33 1.58 14.64
C GLU A 18 -0.87 1.32 14.23
N ARG A 19 0.06 1.29 15.20
CA ARG A 19 1.46 0.95 14.94
C ARG A 19 1.61 -0.49 14.43
N ALA A 20 0.85 -1.43 14.99
CA ALA A 20 0.88 -2.83 14.56
C ALA A 20 0.35 -3.00 13.13
N ALA A 21 -0.74 -2.31 12.77
CA ALA A 21 -1.28 -2.29 11.42
C ALA A 21 -0.25 -1.73 10.41
N LYS A 22 0.32 -0.56 10.71
CA LYS A 22 1.40 0.03 9.89
C LYS A 22 2.61 -0.89 9.75
N ALA A 23 2.97 -1.60 10.81
CA ALA A 23 4.07 -2.56 10.76
C ALA A 23 3.74 -3.76 9.86
N ALA A 24 2.49 -4.25 9.85
CA ALA A 24 2.05 -5.30 8.94
C ALA A 24 2.14 -4.84 7.47
N ASP A 25 1.65 -3.63 7.18
CA ASP A 25 1.73 -3.04 5.84
C ASP A 25 3.19 -2.88 5.39
N ASN A 26 4.06 -2.41 6.30
CA ASN A 26 5.48 -2.26 6.02
C ASN A 26 6.17 -3.61 5.80
N ARG A 27 5.79 -4.68 6.49
CA ARG A 27 6.34 -6.03 6.20
C ARG A 27 5.92 -6.50 4.81
N ILE A 28 4.72 -6.20 4.37
CA ILE A 28 4.25 -6.55 3.02
C ILE A 28 4.97 -5.71 1.97
N ALA A 29 5.12 -4.41 2.21
CA ALA A 29 5.73 -3.45 1.29
C ALA A 29 7.26 -3.58 1.21
N PHE A 30 7.93 -3.76 2.35
CA PHE A 30 9.40 -3.70 2.48
C PHE A 30 10.04 -5.01 2.94
N GLY A 31 9.28 -5.97 3.46
CA GLY A 31 9.80 -7.27 3.90
C GLY A 31 10.06 -8.27 2.78
N ARG A 32 9.79 -7.92 1.52
CA ARG A 32 10.10 -8.78 0.37
C ARG A 32 11.60 -8.72 0.06
N PRO A 33 12.24 -9.87 -0.23
CA PRO A 33 13.64 -9.88 -0.61
C PRO A 33 13.86 -9.07 -1.89
N LYS A 34 15.03 -8.42 -2.02
CA LYS A 34 15.37 -7.53 -3.15
C LYS A 34 15.05 -8.16 -4.51
N LYS A 35 15.34 -9.46 -4.68
CA LYS A 35 15.05 -10.23 -5.91
C LYS A 35 13.55 -10.28 -6.26
N ALA A 36 12.67 -10.40 -5.26
CA ALA A 36 11.23 -10.42 -5.48
C ALA A 36 10.68 -9.03 -5.81
N LYS A 37 11.24 -7.98 -5.20
CA LYS A 37 10.91 -6.58 -5.53
C LYS A 37 11.29 -6.24 -6.97
N THR A 38 12.51 -6.54 -7.39
CA THR A 38 12.99 -6.26 -8.76
C THR A 38 12.19 -7.00 -9.82
N LEU A 39 11.79 -8.25 -9.54
CA LEU A 39 10.95 -9.03 -10.46
C LEU A 39 9.55 -8.42 -10.62
N ALA A 40 8.94 -7.95 -9.52
CA ALA A 40 7.64 -7.28 -9.57
C ALA A 40 7.71 -5.94 -10.32
N GLU A 41 8.77 -5.16 -10.11
CA GLU A 41 9.02 -3.90 -10.83
C GLU A 41 9.22 -4.14 -12.33
N ALA A 42 10.01 -5.15 -12.71
CA ALA A 42 10.21 -5.53 -14.11
C ALA A 42 8.90 -5.97 -14.78
N LYS A 43 8.05 -6.74 -14.09
CA LYS A 43 6.73 -7.12 -14.60
C LYS A 43 5.83 -5.90 -14.84
N LYS A 44 5.78 -4.98 -13.86
CA LYS A 44 5.03 -3.72 -14.03
C LYS A 44 5.53 -2.90 -15.20
N ALA A 45 6.85 -2.80 -15.39
CA ALA A 45 7.42 -2.05 -16.52
C ALA A 45 7.01 -2.66 -17.88
N ILE A 46 7.00 -3.99 -17.99
CA ILE A 46 6.54 -4.69 -19.20
C ILE A 46 5.05 -4.42 -19.42
N GLU A 47 4.22 -4.50 -18.38
CA GLU A 47 2.78 -4.23 -18.48
C GLU A 47 2.52 -2.78 -18.90
N VAL A 48 3.17 -1.81 -18.26
CA VAL A 48 3.07 -0.38 -18.66
C VAL A 48 3.51 -0.19 -20.10
N SER A 49 4.64 -0.76 -20.51
CA SER A 49 5.11 -0.67 -21.89
C SER A 49 4.11 -1.27 -22.89
N ARG A 50 3.45 -2.38 -22.54
CA ARG A 50 2.37 -2.96 -23.36
C ARG A 50 1.16 -2.05 -23.41
N HIS A 51 0.71 -1.53 -22.27
CA HIS A 51 -0.45 -0.65 -22.20
C HIS A 51 -0.24 0.65 -22.97
N GLU A 52 0.90 1.32 -22.79
CA GLU A 52 1.26 2.54 -23.51
C GLU A 52 1.50 2.28 -25.00
N GLY A 53 2.18 1.17 -25.36
CA GLY A 53 2.42 0.81 -26.76
C GLY A 53 1.15 0.45 -27.55
N HIS A 54 0.06 0.10 -26.86
CA HIS A 54 -1.24 -0.18 -27.46
C HIS A 54 -2.28 0.92 -27.19
N LYS A 55 -1.85 2.07 -26.65
CA LYS A 55 -2.74 3.20 -26.41
C LYS A 55 -3.13 3.82 -27.75
N LEU A 56 -4.39 3.63 -28.16
CA LEU A 56 -4.98 4.46 -29.22
C LEU A 56 -5.22 5.85 -28.64
N VAL A 57 -4.47 6.83 -29.14
CA VAL A 57 -4.77 8.25 -28.95
C VAL A 57 -5.96 8.54 -29.86
N GLY A 58 -7.15 8.57 -29.28
CA GLY A 58 -8.37 9.02 -29.97
C GLY A 58 -8.35 10.53 -30.16
N PRO A 59 -9.19 11.10 -31.04
CA PRO A 59 -9.25 12.54 -31.28
C PRO A 59 -9.60 13.37 -30.03
N ASP A 60 -10.09 12.75 -28.95
CA ASP A 60 -10.53 13.41 -27.72
C ASP A 60 -9.47 13.42 -26.58
N SER A 61 -8.23 12.98 -26.83
CA SER A 61 -7.18 12.93 -25.78
C SER A 61 -6.29 14.18 -25.68
N GLU A 62 -6.61 15.24 -26.41
CA GLU A 62 -5.96 16.56 -26.33
C GLU A 62 -7.06 17.66 -26.31
N GLU A 63 -7.75 17.82 -25.18
CA GLU A 63 -8.40 19.07 -24.75
C GLU A 63 -8.09 19.36 -23.27
#